data_AF-A0A351UT84-F1
#
_entry.id   AF-A0A351UT84-F1
#
_cell.length_a   1.000
_cell.length_b   1.000
_cell.length_c   1.000
_cell.angle_alpha   90.00
_cell.angle_beta   90.00
_cell.angle_gamma   90.00
#
_symmetry.space_group_name_H-M   'P 1'
#
loop_
_entity.id
_entity.type
_entity.pdbx_description
1 polymer ?
#
loop_
_entity_poly.entity_id
_entity_poly.type
_entity_poly.pdbx_seq_one_letter_code
_entity_poly.pdbx_strand_id
1 'polypeptide(L)'
;EAGHAFASYVSSREVPYLDLHWPTMEGAETHSMSMEFLTAPWHEKFFKDQTKKYEYSHLVGTLFFIPYGCMVDHFQEIVYLHPELTPEERNQEWLKLESMYRPYLDLAGLPCYARGAGWQRQLHFYTVPYYYIDYCLAQTVALQYWMKSEESWKEAWENYLAFVKQGGKKSFVELVEDAGMVLPFTSGCLKRITDYVEKWLEGHKM
;
A
#
# COMPACT_ATOMS: atom_id res chain seq x y z
N GLU A 1 -10.40 -2.45 -4.38
CA GLU A 1 -11.71 -3.15 -4.30
C GLU A 1 -11.84 -4.50 -5.03
N ALA A 2 -11.65 -4.61 -6.35
CA ALA A 2 -11.90 -5.89 -7.03
C ALA A 2 -11.03 -7.05 -6.49
N GLY A 3 -9.80 -6.76 -6.04
CA GLY A 3 -8.94 -7.73 -5.33
C GLY A 3 -9.54 -8.21 -4.01
N HIS A 4 -10.07 -7.31 -3.18
CA HIS A 4 -10.82 -7.65 -1.95
C HIS A 4 -12.01 -8.56 -2.27
N ALA A 5 -12.86 -8.16 -3.22
CA ALA A 5 -14.03 -8.93 -3.60
C ALA A 5 -13.68 -10.32 -4.12
N PHE A 6 -12.63 -10.42 -4.95
CA PHE A 6 -12.11 -11.70 -5.43
C PHE A 6 -11.58 -12.57 -4.30
N ALA A 7 -10.82 -11.99 -3.37
CA ALA A 7 -10.29 -12.72 -2.23
C ALA A 7 -11.40 -13.30 -1.35
N SER A 8 -12.42 -12.50 -1.03
CA SER A 8 -13.63 -12.95 -0.33
C SER A 8 -14.36 -14.07 -1.04
N TYR A 9 -14.52 -13.95 -2.36
CA TYR A 9 -15.17 -14.97 -3.18
C TYR A 9 -14.42 -16.31 -3.17
N VAL A 10 -13.09 -16.27 -3.23
CA VAL A 10 -12.26 -17.48 -3.20
C VAL A 10 -12.21 -18.07 -1.79
N SER A 11 -11.93 -17.25 -0.78
CA SER A 11 -11.80 -17.71 0.60
C SER A 11 -13.11 -18.33 1.12
N SER A 12 -14.27 -17.78 0.74
CA SER A 12 -15.58 -18.38 1.10
C SER A 12 -15.82 -19.80 0.57
N ARG A 13 -15.02 -20.26 -0.40
CA ARG A 13 -15.10 -21.63 -0.96
C ARG A 13 -14.00 -22.55 -0.45
N GLU A 14 -12.92 -21.99 0.05
CA GLU A 14 -11.69 -22.71 0.43
C GLU A 14 -11.51 -22.77 1.96
N VAL A 15 -12.20 -21.89 2.70
CA VAL A 15 -12.10 -21.74 4.16
C VAL A 15 -13.46 -22.02 4.81
N PRO A 16 -13.56 -23.05 5.68
CA PRO A 16 -14.85 -23.48 6.23
C PRO A 16 -15.40 -22.53 7.29
N TYR A 17 -14.55 -21.78 7.99
CA TYR A 17 -14.95 -20.86 9.06
C TYR A 17 -15.07 -19.44 8.53
N LEU A 18 -16.24 -18.82 8.74
CA LEU A 18 -16.56 -17.47 8.28
C LEU A 18 -15.56 -16.43 8.80
N ASP A 19 -15.17 -16.53 10.07
CA ASP A 19 -14.23 -15.59 10.71
C ASP A 19 -12.82 -15.62 10.08
N LEU A 20 -12.51 -16.67 9.33
CA LEU A 20 -11.24 -16.84 8.62
C LEU A 20 -11.36 -16.59 7.11
N HIS A 21 -12.49 -16.04 6.64
CA HIS A 21 -12.61 -15.64 5.22
C HIS A 21 -11.70 -14.45 4.88
N TRP A 22 -11.40 -13.61 5.87
CA TRP A 22 -10.50 -12.47 5.73
C TRP A 22 -9.30 -12.62 6.67
N PRO A 23 -8.09 -12.29 6.22
CA PRO A 23 -6.96 -12.09 7.13
C PRO A 23 -7.09 -10.73 7.87
N THR A 24 -6.08 -10.42 8.66
CA THR A 24 -5.86 -9.07 9.19
C THR A 24 -5.71 -8.04 8.05
N MET A 25 -5.86 -6.77 8.38
CA MET A 25 -6.06 -5.67 7.43
C MET A 25 -4.91 -5.54 6.41
N GLU A 26 -3.67 -5.71 6.84
CA GLU A 26 -2.47 -5.74 5.99
C GLU A 26 -2.45 -6.93 5.02
N GLY A 27 -2.97 -8.09 5.46
CA GLY A 27 -3.19 -9.24 4.58
C GLY A 27 -4.31 -8.95 3.58
N ALA A 28 -5.38 -8.28 4.03
CA ALA A 28 -6.51 -7.92 3.19
C ALA A 28 -6.05 -6.96 2.08
N GLU A 29 -5.33 -5.90 2.44
CA GLU A 29 -4.81 -4.93 1.47
C GLU A 29 -3.77 -5.53 0.52
N THR A 30 -3.08 -6.61 0.92
CA THR A 30 -2.21 -7.34 -0.01
C THR A 30 -3.02 -7.91 -1.18
N HIS A 31 -4.28 -8.32 -0.96
CA HIS A 31 -5.14 -8.76 -2.07
C HIS A 31 -5.51 -7.62 -3.01
N SER A 32 -5.97 -6.49 -2.47
CA SER A 32 -6.44 -5.34 -3.24
C SER A 32 -5.30 -4.72 -4.07
N MET A 33 -4.19 -4.38 -3.42
CA MET A 33 -3.09 -3.65 -4.04
C MET A 33 -2.33 -4.51 -5.03
N SER A 34 -2.18 -5.82 -4.79
CA SER A 34 -1.55 -6.72 -5.77
C SER A 34 -2.42 -6.86 -7.02
N MET A 35 -3.74 -6.86 -6.88
CA MET A 35 -4.66 -6.90 -8.02
C MET A 35 -4.53 -5.67 -8.93
N GLU A 36 -4.20 -4.50 -8.38
CA GLU A 36 -3.99 -3.28 -9.18
C GLU A 36 -2.87 -3.48 -10.22
N PHE A 37 -1.78 -4.13 -9.82
CA PHE A 37 -0.68 -4.50 -10.73
C PHE A 37 -0.99 -5.72 -11.61
N LEU A 38 -1.61 -6.77 -11.05
CA LEU A 38 -1.89 -7.99 -11.81
C LEU A 38 -2.90 -7.77 -12.95
N THR A 39 -3.62 -6.66 -12.96
CA THR A 39 -4.49 -6.27 -14.08
C THR A 39 -3.76 -5.60 -15.25
N ALA A 40 -2.44 -5.39 -15.18
CA ALA A 40 -1.64 -4.73 -16.22
C ALA A 40 -1.90 -5.21 -17.66
N PRO A 41 -2.02 -6.52 -17.95
CA PRO A 41 -2.29 -6.99 -19.32
C PRO A 41 -3.60 -6.47 -19.94
N TRP A 42 -4.49 -5.89 -19.13
CA TRP A 42 -5.79 -5.37 -19.58
C TRP A 42 -5.92 -3.85 -19.48
N HIS A 43 -4.89 -3.12 -19.04
CA HIS A 43 -4.96 -1.65 -18.89
C HIS A 43 -5.24 -0.95 -20.24
N GLU A 44 -4.78 -1.49 -21.37
CA GLU A 44 -5.13 -1.02 -22.73
C GLU A 44 -6.62 -0.93 -23.03
N LYS A 45 -7.45 -1.74 -22.36
CA LYS A 45 -8.90 -1.74 -22.56
C LYS A 45 -9.56 -0.49 -21.96
N PHE A 46 -8.91 0.13 -20.98
CA PHE A 46 -9.39 1.32 -20.29
C PHE A 46 -8.73 2.58 -20.82
N PHE A 47 -7.40 2.55 -20.97
CA PHE A 47 -6.59 3.75 -21.20
C PHE A 47 -6.15 3.92 -22.65
N LYS A 48 -6.22 2.88 -23.49
CA LYS A 48 -5.86 2.92 -24.91
C LYS A 48 -4.45 3.50 -25.13
N ASP A 49 -4.33 4.62 -25.85
CA ASP A 49 -3.08 5.34 -26.08
C ASP A 49 -2.42 5.89 -24.80
N GLN A 50 -3.19 6.01 -23.72
CA GLN A 50 -2.71 6.49 -22.42
C GLN A 50 -2.25 5.37 -21.48
N THR A 51 -2.24 4.10 -21.90
CA THR A 51 -1.89 2.97 -21.02
C THR A 51 -0.53 3.11 -20.37
N LYS A 52 0.51 3.40 -21.15
CA LYS A 52 1.85 3.59 -20.59
C LYS A 52 1.84 4.71 -19.53
N LYS A 53 1.14 5.81 -19.81
CA LYS A 53 1.01 6.96 -18.90
C LYS A 53 0.35 6.56 -17.59
N TYR A 54 -0.69 5.74 -17.66
CA TYR A 54 -1.33 5.18 -16.49
C TYR A 54 -0.37 4.29 -15.69
N GLU A 55 0.28 3.30 -16.33
CA GLU A 55 1.19 2.36 -15.66
C GLU A 55 2.34 3.08 -14.95
N TYR A 56 2.97 4.05 -15.63
CA TYR A 56 4.01 4.89 -15.04
C TYR A 56 3.47 5.70 -13.86
N SER A 57 2.35 6.40 -14.04
CA SER A 57 1.75 7.23 -12.99
C SER A 57 1.30 6.39 -11.79
N HIS A 58 0.81 5.17 -12.03
CA HIS A 58 0.36 4.26 -10.99
C HIS A 58 1.54 3.78 -10.15
N LEU A 59 2.61 3.27 -10.79
CA LEU A 59 3.82 2.83 -10.09
C LEU A 59 4.49 3.96 -9.29
N VAL A 60 4.65 5.13 -9.90
CA VAL A 60 5.24 6.29 -9.24
C VAL A 60 4.35 6.79 -8.09
N GLY A 61 3.03 6.82 -8.30
CA GLY A 61 2.06 7.17 -7.25
C GLY A 61 2.12 6.23 -6.06
N THR A 62 2.24 4.92 -6.31
CA THR A 62 2.46 3.89 -5.28
C THR A 62 3.72 4.16 -4.46
N LEU A 63 4.84 4.54 -5.09
CA LEU A 63 6.06 4.84 -4.35
C LEU A 63 5.93 6.10 -3.49
N PHE A 64 5.29 7.15 -4.00
CA PHE A 64 5.03 8.36 -3.22
C PHE A 64 4.04 8.15 -2.07
N PHE A 65 3.16 7.16 -2.21
CA PHE A 65 2.21 6.79 -1.17
C PHE A 65 2.90 6.22 0.07
N ILE A 66 3.95 5.41 -0.07
CA ILE A 66 4.58 4.73 1.08
C ILE A 66 5.09 5.73 2.16
N PRO A 67 5.88 6.77 1.84
CA PRO A 67 6.27 7.79 2.82
C PRO A 67 5.08 8.52 3.44
N TYR A 68 4.04 8.82 2.66
CA TYR A 68 2.82 9.43 3.19
C TYR A 68 2.11 8.49 4.17
N GLY A 69 2.05 7.20 3.86
CA GLY A 69 1.38 6.23 4.72
C GLY A 69 2.10 6.04 6.06
N CYS A 70 3.43 5.93 6.04
CA CYS A 70 4.24 5.89 7.26
C CYS A 70 4.13 7.19 8.07
N MET A 71 4.06 8.34 7.41
CA MET A 71 3.86 9.64 8.05
C MET A 71 2.51 9.70 8.80
N VAL A 72 1.44 9.18 8.20
CA VAL A 72 0.10 9.11 8.81
C VAL A 72 0.12 8.22 10.05
N ASP A 73 0.78 7.06 10.00
CA ASP A 73 0.89 6.15 11.14
C ASP A 73 1.69 6.77 12.30
N HIS A 74 2.86 7.34 12.01
CA HIS A 74 3.68 8.07 12.98
C HIS A 74 2.90 9.21 13.63
N PHE A 75 2.09 9.94 12.85
CA PHE A 75 1.22 10.97 13.42
C PHE A 75 0.18 10.41 14.42
N GLN A 76 -0.41 9.23 14.14
CA GLN A 76 -1.33 8.60 15.10
C GLN A 76 -0.60 8.24 16.39
N GLU A 77 0.58 7.64 16.29
CA GLU A 77 1.39 7.30 17.46
C GLU A 77 1.62 8.53 18.35
N ILE A 78 2.02 9.67 17.77
CA ILE A 78 2.18 10.93 18.52
C ILE A 78 0.88 11.34 19.21
N VAL A 79 -0.25 11.34 18.48
CA VAL A 79 -1.55 11.77 19.03
C VAL A 79 -2.03 10.87 20.17
N TYR A 80 -1.81 9.55 20.07
CA TYR A 80 -2.22 8.59 21.10
C TYR A 80 -1.27 8.54 22.30
N LEU A 81 0.03 8.81 22.10
CA LEU A 81 0.99 8.96 23.20
C LEU A 81 0.84 10.28 23.94
N HIS A 82 0.31 11.31 23.28
CA HIS A 82 0.11 12.65 23.82
C HIS A 82 -1.36 13.10 23.69
N PRO A 83 -2.30 12.47 24.41
CA PRO A 83 -3.73 12.79 24.33
C PRO A 83 -4.04 14.25 24.72
N GLU A 84 -3.17 14.89 25.48
CA GLU A 84 -3.25 16.29 25.91
C GLU A 84 -3.05 17.33 24.81
N LEU A 85 -2.50 16.94 23.65
CA LEU A 85 -2.24 17.88 22.56
C LEU A 85 -3.51 18.59 22.11
N THR A 86 -3.44 19.91 22.08
CA THR A 86 -4.48 20.75 21.51
C THR A 86 -4.58 20.53 19.99
N PRO A 87 -5.72 20.88 19.36
CA PRO A 87 -5.86 20.79 17.90
C PRO A 87 -4.76 21.54 17.13
N GLU A 88 -4.24 22.64 17.68
CA GLU A 88 -3.17 23.39 17.04
C GLU A 88 -1.82 22.67 17.18
N GLU A 89 -1.48 22.15 18.36
CA GLU A 89 -0.26 21.37 18.54
C GLU A 89 -0.23 20.12 17.65
N ARG A 90 -1.38 19.45 17.47
CA ARG A 90 -1.51 18.35 16.49
C ARG A 90 -1.18 18.80 15.07
N ASN A 91 -1.65 19.99 14.66
CA ASN A 91 -1.29 20.52 13.34
C ASN A 91 0.22 20.80 13.24
N GLN A 92 0.85 21.28 14.30
CA GLN A 92 2.30 21.51 14.32
C GLN A 92 3.10 20.21 14.24
N GLU A 93 2.69 19.15 14.93
CA GLU A 93 3.30 17.82 14.78
C GLU A 93 3.14 17.29 13.35
N TRP A 94 1.97 17.49 12.73
CA TRP A 94 1.76 17.13 11.33
C TRP A 94 2.74 17.87 10.39
N LEU A 95 2.98 19.17 10.58
CA LEU A 95 3.94 19.93 9.75
C LEU A 95 5.38 19.44 9.91
N LYS A 96 5.79 19.05 11.11
CA LYS A 96 7.11 18.44 11.34
C LYS A 96 7.24 17.15 10.55
N LEU A 97 6.21 16.31 10.58
CA LEU A 97 6.18 15.05 9.84
C LEU A 97 6.11 15.25 8.31
N GLU A 98 5.37 16.25 7.82
CA GLU A 98 5.35 16.63 6.40
C GLU A 98 6.78 16.90 5.91
N SER A 99 7.52 17.72 6.68
CA SER A 99 8.90 18.10 6.34
C SER A 99 9.86 16.91 6.38
N MET A 100 9.61 15.93 7.25
CA MET A 100 10.43 14.73 7.39
C MET A 100 10.20 13.71 6.26
N TYR A 101 8.94 13.37 5.99
CA TYR A 101 8.60 12.29 5.06
C TYR A 101 8.41 12.77 3.62
N ARG A 102 8.03 14.04 3.43
CA ARG A 102 7.73 14.63 2.12
C ARG A 102 8.39 16.00 1.94
N PRO A 103 9.73 16.10 2.12
CA PRO A 103 10.47 17.38 2.04
C PRO A 103 10.41 18.05 0.67
N TYR A 104 9.98 17.31 -0.36
CA TYR A 104 9.85 17.78 -1.73
C TYR A 104 8.54 18.52 -2.02
N LEU A 105 7.61 18.60 -1.06
CA LEU A 105 6.34 19.31 -1.25
C LEU A 105 6.45 20.75 -0.77
N ASP A 106 6.10 21.69 -1.65
CA ASP A 106 5.84 23.08 -1.26
C ASP A 106 4.35 23.26 -0.95
N LEU A 107 4.06 23.39 0.34
CA LEU A 107 2.71 23.61 0.85
C LEU A 107 2.48 25.08 1.26
N ALA A 108 3.46 25.96 1.03
CA ALA A 108 3.37 27.36 1.39
C ALA A 108 2.20 28.05 0.66
N GLY A 109 1.53 28.96 1.36
CA GLY A 109 0.40 29.71 0.79
C GLY A 109 -0.90 28.91 0.63
N LEU A 110 -0.92 27.60 0.90
CA LEU A 110 -2.14 26.79 0.88
C LEU A 110 -2.82 26.81 2.26
N PRO A 111 -3.98 27.47 2.46
CA PRO A 111 -4.47 27.81 3.79
C PRO A 111 -4.63 26.64 4.78
N CYS A 112 -5.09 25.47 4.32
CA CYS A 112 -5.24 24.29 5.18
C CYS A 112 -3.93 23.53 5.39
N TYR A 113 -3.09 23.45 4.35
CA TYR A 113 -1.87 22.65 4.37
C TYR A 113 -0.73 23.39 5.07
N ALA A 114 -0.57 24.69 4.80
CA ALA A 114 0.46 25.55 5.39
C ALA A 114 0.36 25.64 6.91
N ARG A 115 -0.84 25.48 7.48
CA ARG A 115 -1.07 25.46 8.93
C ARG A 115 -1.11 24.06 9.52
N GLY A 116 -0.80 23.01 8.77
CA GLY A 116 -0.75 21.64 9.28
C GLY A 116 -2.09 20.93 9.43
N ALA A 117 -3.18 21.46 8.89
CA ALA A 117 -4.51 20.82 8.98
C ALA A 117 -4.79 19.83 7.84
N GLY A 118 -3.78 19.52 7.02
CA GLY A 118 -3.92 18.63 5.86
C GLY A 118 -4.32 17.20 6.20
N TRP A 119 -4.04 16.73 7.42
CA TRP A 119 -4.39 15.39 7.91
C TRP A 119 -5.89 15.18 8.08
N GLN A 120 -6.66 16.25 8.32
CA GLN A 120 -8.09 16.15 8.62
C GLN A 120 -8.92 15.61 7.45
N ARG A 121 -8.39 15.64 6.22
CA ARG A 121 -9.03 15.03 5.05
C ARG A 121 -8.99 13.50 5.05
N GLN A 122 -8.12 12.91 5.87
CA GLN A 122 -7.87 11.48 5.90
C GLN A 122 -8.90 10.81 6.81
N LEU A 123 -9.93 10.21 6.19
CA LEU A 123 -11.05 9.59 6.89
C LEU A 123 -10.62 8.54 7.93
N HIS A 124 -9.56 7.78 7.63
CA HIS A 124 -9.09 6.65 8.42
C HIS A 124 -8.75 7.02 9.87
N PHE A 125 -8.25 8.23 10.14
CA PHE A 125 -8.04 8.70 11.52
C PHE A 125 -9.30 8.64 12.37
N TYR A 126 -10.45 8.89 11.75
CA TYR A 126 -11.73 9.05 12.44
C TYR A 126 -12.52 7.75 12.48
N THR A 127 -12.29 6.83 11.54
CA THR A 127 -13.12 5.62 11.39
C THR A 127 -12.39 4.34 11.77
N VAL A 128 -11.09 4.22 11.49
CA VAL A 128 -10.31 3.01 11.75
C VAL A 128 -8.87 3.40 12.10
N PRO A 129 -8.61 3.82 13.36
CA PRO A 129 -7.27 4.21 13.79
C PRO A 129 -6.22 3.11 13.57
N TYR A 130 -4.97 3.52 13.34
CA TYR A 130 -3.81 2.66 13.06
C TYR A 130 -3.86 1.81 11.79
N TYR A 131 -4.96 1.81 11.03
CA TYR A 131 -5.06 1.03 9.79
C TYR A 131 -4.15 1.53 8.64
N TYR A 132 -3.53 2.69 8.76
CA TYR A 132 -2.83 3.26 7.61
C TYR A 132 -1.47 2.61 7.32
N ILE A 133 -0.84 2.02 8.33
CA ILE A 133 0.42 1.29 8.16
C ILE A 133 0.21 -0.02 7.38
N ASP A 134 -0.97 -0.61 7.49
CA ASP A 134 -1.37 -1.83 6.78
C ASP A 134 -1.25 -1.66 5.27
N TYR A 135 -1.64 -0.49 4.74
CA TYR A 135 -1.44 -0.16 3.33
C TYR A 135 0.04 -0.14 2.95
N CYS A 136 0.93 0.39 3.79
CA CYS A 136 2.37 0.41 3.48
C CYS A 136 2.97 -1.00 3.47
N LEU A 137 2.59 -1.84 4.43
CA LEU A 137 3.01 -3.24 4.49
C LEU A 137 2.50 -4.01 3.26
N ALA A 138 1.21 -3.89 2.97
CA ALA A 138 0.57 -4.51 1.81
C ALA A 138 1.16 -4.03 0.48
N GLN A 139 1.37 -2.72 0.31
CA GLN A 139 1.93 -2.14 -0.89
C GLN A 139 3.34 -2.66 -1.16
N THR A 140 4.13 -2.90 -0.11
CA THR A 140 5.47 -3.49 -0.21
C THR A 140 5.42 -4.93 -0.72
N VAL A 141 4.41 -5.72 -0.33
CA VAL A 141 4.18 -7.07 -0.87
C VAL A 141 3.62 -7.01 -2.30
N ALA A 142 2.68 -6.09 -2.57
CA ALA A 142 2.11 -5.88 -3.89
C ALA A 142 3.18 -5.49 -4.95
N LEU A 143 4.17 -4.68 -4.57
CA LEU A 143 5.31 -4.37 -5.43
C LEU A 143 6.17 -5.60 -5.75
N GLN A 144 6.26 -6.58 -4.84
CA GLN A 144 6.93 -7.85 -5.13
C GLN A 144 6.11 -8.71 -6.11
N TYR A 145 4.79 -8.72 -6.00
CA TYR A 145 3.91 -9.32 -7.01
C TYR A 145 4.05 -8.66 -8.37
N TRP A 146 4.12 -7.33 -8.40
CA TRP A 146 4.39 -6.57 -9.63
C TRP A 146 5.73 -6.99 -10.25
N MET A 147 6.83 -6.95 -9.49
CA MET A 147 8.16 -7.39 -9.96
C MET A 147 8.12 -8.81 -10.52
N LYS A 148 7.43 -9.74 -9.83
CA LYS A 148 7.27 -11.11 -10.30
C LYS A 148 6.44 -11.18 -11.59
N SER A 149 5.44 -10.31 -11.74
CA SER A 149 4.57 -10.29 -12.92
C SER A 149 5.27 -9.76 -14.17
N GLU A 150 6.24 -8.86 -14.00
CA GLU A 150 7.11 -8.38 -15.09
C GLU A 150 8.02 -9.51 -15.63
N GLU A 151 8.41 -10.46 -14.77
CA GLU A 151 9.20 -11.64 -15.17
C GLU A 151 8.31 -12.74 -15.77
N SER A 152 7.21 -13.07 -15.09
CA SER A 152 6.24 -14.08 -15.51
C SER A 152 4.89 -13.81 -14.87
N TRP A 153 3.99 -13.17 -15.62
CA TRP A 153 2.63 -12.89 -15.16
C TRP A 153 1.90 -14.13 -14.69
N LYS A 154 2.05 -15.27 -15.40
CA LYS A 154 1.40 -16.53 -15.05
C LYS A 154 1.85 -17.04 -13.67
N GLU A 155 3.15 -17.05 -13.40
CA GLU A 155 3.65 -17.48 -12.10
C GLU A 155 3.28 -16.51 -10.98
N ALA A 156 3.29 -15.20 -11.25
CA ALA A 156 2.85 -14.21 -10.29
C ALA A 156 1.37 -14.43 -9.92
N TRP A 157 0.52 -14.69 -10.91
CA TRP A 157 -0.90 -15.00 -10.71
C TRP A 157 -1.12 -16.30 -9.93
N GLU A 158 -0.42 -17.38 -10.28
CA GLU A 158 -0.52 -18.66 -9.57
C GLU A 158 -0.10 -18.51 -8.09
N ASN A 159 0.97 -17.75 -7.83
CA ASN A 159 1.41 -17.43 -6.49
C ASN A 159 0.41 -16.55 -5.72
N TYR A 160 -0.12 -15.51 -6.35
CA TYR A 160 -1.15 -14.64 -5.77
C TYR A 160 -2.42 -15.43 -5.42
N LEU A 161 -2.85 -16.34 -6.30
CA LEU A 161 -4.00 -17.18 -6.05
C LEU A 161 -3.76 -18.13 -4.85
N ALA A 162 -2.54 -18.65 -4.69
CA ALA A 162 -2.19 -19.47 -3.54
C ALA A 162 -2.24 -18.67 -2.22
N PHE A 163 -1.81 -17.42 -2.23
CA PHE A 163 -1.96 -16.47 -1.11
C PHE A 163 -3.43 -16.23 -0.78
N VAL A 164 -4.24 -15.86 -1.77
CA VAL A 164 -5.69 -15.60 -1.61
C VAL A 164 -6.44 -16.79 -0.99
N LYS A 165 -6.10 -18.02 -1.40
CA LYS A 165 -6.72 -19.26 -0.89
C LYS A 165 -6.46 -19.52 0.60
N GLN A 166 -5.53 -18.81 1.22
CA GLN A 166 -5.31 -18.92 2.65
C GLN A 166 -6.36 -18.18 3.48
N GLY A 167 -7.04 -17.18 2.92
CA GLY A 167 -7.94 -16.31 3.70
C GLY A 167 -7.23 -15.81 4.97
N GLY A 168 -7.90 -15.87 6.11
CA GLY A 168 -7.35 -15.55 7.43
C GLY A 168 -6.82 -16.74 8.22
N LYS A 169 -6.49 -17.87 7.58
CA LYS A 169 -6.02 -19.09 8.29
C LYS A 169 -4.65 -18.92 8.96
N LYS A 170 -3.89 -17.88 8.61
CA LYS A 170 -2.50 -17.65 9.03
C LYS A 170 -2.26 -16.17 9.32
N SER A 171 -1.24 -15.88 10.11
CA SER A 171 -0.78 -14.51 10.35
C SER A 171 -0.22 -13.89 9.06
N PHE A 172 -0.18 -12.55 8.98
CA PHE A 172 0.42 -11.86 7.83
C PHE A 172 1.85 -12.32 7.53
N VAL A 173 2.65 -12.57 8.57
CA VAL A 173 4.03 -13.05 8.44
C VAL A 173 4.06 -14.37 7.68
N GLU A 174 3.29 -15.34 8.16
CA GLU A 174 3.21 -16.67 7.54
C GLU A 174 2.63 -16.60 6.13
N LEU A 175 1.63 -15.75 5.87
CA LEU A 175 1.03 -15.57 4.55
C LEU A 175 2.06 -15.07 3.52
N VAL A 176 2.88 -14.08 3.91
CA VAL A 176 3.93 -13.51 3.04
C VAL A 176 5.05 -14.52 2.79
N GLU A 177 5.49 -15.22 3.83
CA GLU A 177 6.55 -16.23 3.73
C GLU A 177 6.11 -17.45 2.90
N ASP A 178 4.88 -17.93 3.07
CA ASP A 178 4.31 -19.02 2.28
C ASP A 178 4.21 -18.67 0.79
N ALA A 179 3.96 -17.40 0.48
CA ALA A 179 3.99 -16.89 -0.89
C ALA A 179 5.42 -16.74 -1.44
N GLY A 180 6.45 -17.03 -0.64
CA GLY A 180 7.85 -16.87 -1.04
C GLY A 180 8.27 -15.40 -1.19
N MET A 181 7.52 -14.49 -0.58
CA MET A 181 7.80 -13.06 -0.59
C MET A 181 8.65 -12.68 0.63
N VAL A 182 9.35 -11.54 0.52
CA VAL A 182 10.15 -11.01 1.62
C VAL A 182 9.27 -10.13 2.49
N LEU A 183 9.34 -10.29 3.81
CA LEU A 183 8.58 -9.46 4.74
C LEU A 183 8.95 -7.98 4.57
N PRO A 184 7.97 -7.06 4.60
CA PRO A 184 8.23 -5.62 4.40
C PRO A 184 9.25 -5.02 5.37
N PHE A 185 9.30 -5.56 6.60
CA PHE A 185 10.19 -5.12 7.67
C PHE A 185 11.53 -5.89 7.72
N THR A 186 11.79 -6.81 6.78
CA THR A 186 13.12 -7.42 6.63
C THR A 186 14.09 -6.40 6.02
N SER A 187 15.26 -6.26 6.64
CA SER A 187 16.33 -5.38 6.14
C SER A 187 16.65 -5.66 4.68
N GLY A 188 16.68 -4.60 3.86
CA GLY A 188 16.96 -4.68 2.43
C GLY A 188 15.75 -4.97 1.53
N CYS A 189 14.58 -5.32 2.08
CA CYS A 189 13.36 -5.57 1.30
C CYS A 189 12.98 -4.36 0.42
N LEU A 190 12.78 -3.20 1.05
CA LEU A 190 12.45 -1.95 0.34
C LEU A 190 13.56 -1.54 -0.63
N LYS A 191 14.84 -1.72 -0.26
CA LYS A 191 15.96 -1.38 -1.14
C LYS A 191 15.90 -2.19 -2.45
N ARG A 192 15.67 -3.50 -2.36
CA ARG A 192 15.53 -4.36 -3.53
C ARG A 192 14.39 -3.90 -4.45
N ILE A 193 13.26 -3.51 -3.86
CA ILE A 193 12.11 -2.99 -4.61
C ILE A 193 12.47 -1.68 -5.30
N THR A 194 13.04 -0.71 -4.57
CA THR A 194 13.41 0.59 -5.15
C THR A 194 14.46 0.45 -6.25
N ASP A 195 15.46 -0.41 -6.07
CA ASP A 195 16.49 -0.68 -7.09
C ASP A 195 15.88 -1.27 -8.37
N TYR A 196 14.83 -2.10 -8.24
CA TYR A 196 14.11 -2.65 -9.39
C TYR A 196 13.26 -1.58 -10.08
N VAL A 197 12.50 -0.80 -9.31
CA VAL A 197 11.64 0.26 -9.85
C VAL A 197 12.47 1.32 -10.57
N GLU A 198 13.63 1.71 -10.03
CA GLU A 198 14.53 2.68 -10.68
C GLU A 198 14.94 2.21 -12.08
N LYS A 199 15.39 0.95 -12.21
CA LYS A 199 15.74 0.35 -13.51
C LYS A 199 14.54 0.28 -14.45
N TRP A 200 13.37 -0.06 -13.92
CA TRP A 200 12.15 -0.11 -14.72
C TRP A 200 11.79 1.28 -15.26
N LEU A 201 11.86 2.32 -14.43
CA LEU A 201 11.56 3.71 -14.81
C LEU A 201 12.58 4.25 -15.83
N GLU A 202 13.85 3.87 -15.74
CA GLU A 202 14.87 4.24 -16.74
C GLU A 202 14.53 3.71 -18.13
N GLY A 203 13.99 2.49 -18.22
CA GLY A 203 13.54 1.87 -19.47
C GLY A 203 12.20 2.40 -20.01
N HIS A 204 11.43 3.11 -19.18
CA HIS A 204 10.06 3.56 -19.48
C HIS A 204 9.89 5.08 -19.39
N LYS A 205 10.97 5.84 -19.61
CA LYS A 205 10.91 7.31 -19.68
C LYS A 205 9.90 7.75 -20.75
N MET A 206 9.02 8.67 -20.36
CA MET A 206 8.02 9.29 -21.24
C MET A 206 8.55 10.53 -21.94
#